data_AF-A0A956KPK3-F1
#
_entry.id   AF-A0A956KPK3-F1
#
_cell.length_a   1.000
_cell.length_b   1.000
_cell.length_c   1.000
_cell.angle_alpha   90.00
_cell.angle_beta   90.00
_cell.angle_gamma   90.00
#
_symmetry.space_group_name_H-M   'P 1'
#
loop_
_entity.id
_entity.type
_entity.pdbx_description
1 polymer ?
#
loop_
_entity_poly.entity_id
_entity_poly.type
_entity_poly.pdbx_seq_one_letter_code
_entity_poly.pdbx_strand_id
1 'polypeptide(L)'
;LRDLRSGALGPEGKVRVLVYGASHTQADVYPGYLRVYLQARFGDGGPGFLSLVKVNRWFRYADWEIEETKGWKSEHAQRGSARKDGFYGLLGASGSSDSKRDRTKLLPRNGETVASRFSLFYLSQPKGGSFTLYVDGNKQSKVETDFGNYGTGYLDFTLDEGSHSLELRPVGDGEVRLFGVVMERDQPGVVVDTLGIAGTRASNMLNWDEGIWSNNLRRRDPDLIILAYGTNEATD
;
A
#
# COMPACT_ATOMS: atom_id res chain seq x y z
N LEU A 1 13.75 -12.44 14.23
CA LEU A 1 14.61 -11.33 14.76
C LEU A 1 16.02 -11.79 15.18
N ARG A 2 16.24 -13.05 15.62
CA ARG A 2 17.60 -13.57 15.84
C ARG A 2 18.45 -13.50 14.56
N ASP A 3 17.82 -13.64 13.40
CA ASP A 3 18.49 -13.62 12.09
C ASP A 3 18.97 -12.23 11.63
N LEU A 4 18.37 -11.15 12.14
CA LEU A 4 18.87 -9.78 11.96
C LEU A 4 20.22 -9.55 12.65
N ARG A 5 20.51 -10.30 13.73
CA ARG A 5 21.79 -10.21 14.45
C ARG A 5 22.87 -11.13 13.90
N SER A 6 22.49 -12.23 13.24
CA SER A 6 23.44 -13.19 12.65
C SER A 6 23.84 -12.85 11.22
N GLY A 7 23.26 -11.81 10.60
CA GLY A 7 23.51 -11.45 9.21
C GLY A 7 22.91 -12.44 8.20
N ALA A 8 22.09 -13.38 8.66
CA ALA A 8 21.41 -14.39 7.85
C ALA A 8 20.05 -13.87 7.35
N LEU A 9 20.05 -12.66 6.81
CA LEU A 9 18.85 -12.13 6.17
C LEU A 9 18.59 -12.92 4.88
N GLY A 10 17.33 -12.96 4.45
CA GLY A 10 16.98 -13.47 3.12
C GLY A 10 17.79 -12.75 2.01
N PRO A 11 17.63 -13.16 0.74
CA PRO A 11 18.51 -12.74 -0.36
C PRO A 11 18.79 -11.23 -0.50
N GLU A 12 17.90 -10.38 0.03
CA GLU A 12 17.96 -8.91 -0.04
C GLU A 12 18.31 -8.19 1.27
N GLY A 13 18.58 -8.89 2.38
CA GLY A 13 18.89 -8.17 3.63
C GLY A 13 17.68 -7.55 4.33
N LYS A 14 16.44 -7.96 4.00
CA LYS A 14 15.22 -7.34 4.53
C LYS A 14 14.54 -8.18 5.59
N VAL A 15 13.91 -7.50 6.56
CA VAL A 15 12.84 -8.08 7.38
C VAL A 15 11.59 -7.24 7.21
N ARG A 16 10.51 -7.87 6.73
CA ARG A 16 9.25 -7.23 6.37
C ARG A 16 8.17 -7.64 7.35
N VAL A 17 7.62 -6.65 8.05
CA VAL A 17 6.58 -6.82 9.07
C VAL A 17 5.30 -6.19 8.59
N LEU A 18 4.23 -6.98 8.48
CA LEU A 18 2.90 -6.49 8.12
C LEU A 18 2.10 -6.35 9.41
N VAL A 19 1.59 -5.15 9.67
CA VAL A 19 0.73 -4.89 10.82
C VAL A 19 -0.67 -4.58 10.32
N TYR A 20 -1.54 -5.58 10.37
CA TYR A 20 -2.97 -5.43 10.11
C TYR A 20 -3.69 -4.94 11.36
N GLY A 21 -4.70 -4.10 11.21
CA GLY A 21 -5.54 -3.72 12.34
C GLY A 21 -6.60 -2.67 12.04
N ALA A 22 -7.17 -2.11 13.12
CA ALA A 22 -8.24 -1.13 13.04
C ALA A 22 -7.72 0.31 13.15
N SER A 23 -8.41 1.17 13.90
CA SER A 23 -8.11 2.60 14.04
C SER A 23 -6.72 2.90 14.62
N HIS A 24 -6.24 2.12 15.60
CA HIS A 24 -4.91 2.31 16.19
C HIS A 24 -3.79 2.03 15.20
N THR A 25 -3.96 0.99 14.37
CA THR A 25 -3.05 0.70 13.26
C THR A 25 -3.16 1.78 12.19
N GLN A 26 -4.38 2.19 11.79
CA GLN A 26 -4.56 3.25 10.78
C GLN A 26 -3.89 4.56 11.18
N ALA A 27 -3.99 4.94 12.45
CA ALA A 27 -3.41 6.17 12.98
C ALA A 27 -1.87 6.09 13.14
N ASP A 28 -1.27 4.96 12.75
CA ASP A 28 0.15 4.66 12.82
C ASP A 28 0.74 4.76 14.23
N VAL A 29 -0.09 4.52 15.26
CA VAL A 29 0.34 4.66 16.67
C VAL A 29 1.36 3.57 17.02
N TYR A 30 0.92 2.32 17.15
CA TYR A 30 1.82 1.22 17.49
C TYR A 30 2.77 0.81 16.36
N PRO A 31 2.32 0.72 15.08
CA PRO A 31 3.21 0.39 13.98
C PRO A 31 4.30 1.44 13.78
N GLY A 32 4.00 2.73 13.97
CA GLY A 32 4.99 3.81 13.90
C GLY A 32 6.09 3.66 14.94
N TYR A 33 5.73 3.43 16.22
CA TYR A 33 6.73 3.15 17.26
C TYR A 33 7.56 1.90 16.94
N LEU A 34 6.92 0.83 16.47
CA LEU A 34 7.61 -0.40 16.07
C LEU A 34 8.60 -0.14 14.93
N ARG A 35 8.19 0.63 13.92
CA ARG A 35 9.02 1.02 12.77
C ARG A 35 10.26 1.77 13.23
N VAL A 36 10.09 2.88 13.95
CA VAL A 36 11.20 3.71 14.44
C VAL A 36 12.16 2.87 15.30
N TYR A 37 11.63 2.08 16.24
CA TYR A 37 12.46 1.25 17.12
C TYR A 37 13.26 0.19 16.36
N LEU A 38 12.61 -0.55 15.47
CA LEU A 38 13.27 -1.63 14.72
C LEU A 38 14.26 -1.09 13.69
N GLN A 39 13.91 -0.04 12.98
CA GLN A 39 14.79 0.57 11.98
C GLN A 39 16.03 1.20 12.62
N ALA A 40 15.88 1.90 13.75
CA ALA A 40 17.02 2.44 14.50
C ALA A 40 17.98 1.34 14.97
N ARG A 41 17.47 0.14 15.25
CA ARG A 41 18.25 -0.98 15.78
C ARG A 41 18.86 -1.88 14.69
N PHE A 42 18.18 -2.03 13.58
CA PHE A 42 18.44 -3.08 12.59
C PHE A 42 18.59 -2.56 11.16
N GLY A 43 18.57 -1.24 10.97
CA GLY A 43 18.65 -0.59 9.66
C GLY A 43 17.27 -0.18 9.15
N ASP A 44 17.21 0.99 8.54
CA ASP A 44 16.03 1.48 7.85
C ASP A 44 15.90 0.82 6.48
N GLY A 45 14.93 -0.08 6.35
CA GLY A 45 14.64 -0.77 5.10
C GLY A 45 13.79 0.05 4.12
N GLY A 46 13.28 1.21 4.53
CA GLY A 46 12.40 2.10 3.77
C GLY A 46 10.97 2.19 4.32
N PRO A 47 10.11 3.03 3.71
CA PRO A 47 8.76 3.34 4.20
C PRO A 47 7.79 2.15 4.23
N GLY A 48 7.96 1.18 3.34
CA GLY A 48 7.05 0.06 3.16
C GLY A 48 5.83 0.39 2.27
N PHE A 49 4.73 -0.30 2.53
CA PHE A 49 3.49 -0.20 1.77
C PHE A 49 2.67 1.02 2.18
N LEU A 50 2.39 1.90 1.21
CA LEU A 50 1.45 3.00 1.34
C LEU A 50 0.27 2.83 0.38
N SER A 51 -0.93 3.16 0.81
CA SER A 51 -2.09 3.20 -0.07
C SER A 51 -1.97 4.36 -1.06
N LEU A 52 -2.44 4.12 -2.29
CA LEU A 52 -2.51 5.14 -3.33
C LEU A 52 -3.75 6.02 -3.24
N VAL A 53 -4.72 5.69 -2.38
CA VAL A 53 -5.92 6.50 -2.16
C VAL A 53 -6.24 6.57 -0.68
N LYS A 54 -7.00 7.59 -0.26
CA LYS A 54 -7.48 7.62 1.12
C LYS A 54 -8.59 6.60 1.31
N VAL A 55 -8.39 5.67 2.24
CA VAL A 55 -9.43 4.67 2.58
C VAL A 55 -10.61 5.31 3.32
N ASN A 56 -10.38 6.45 3.99
CA ASN A 56 -11.41 7.31 4.58
C ASN A 56 -10.86 8.74 4.82
N ARG A 57 -11.72 9.67 5.24
CA ARG A 57 -11.36 11.09 5.45
C ARG A 57 -10.22 11.30 6.45
N TRP A 58 -10.03 10.37 7.39
CA TRP A 58 -9.04 10.47 8.47
C TRP A 58 -7.77 9.65 8.20
N PHE A 59 -7.68 9.03 7.02
CA PHE A 59 -6.55 8.20 6.64
C PHE A 59 -5.33 9.07 6.38
N ARG A 60 -4.23 8.78 7.08
CA ARG A 60 -2.96 9.48 6.97
C ARG A 60 -1.82 8.55 7.31
N TYR A 61 -0.67 8.81 6.72
CA TYR A 61 0.61 8.27 7.16
C TYR A 61 1.36 9.34 7.95
N ALA A 62 2.25 8.91 8.86
CA ALA A 62 3.05 9.82 9.68
C ALA A 62 3.93 10.72 8.81
N ASP A 63 4.60 10.13 7.82
CA ASP A 63 5.61 10.80 7.01
C ASP A 63 5.16 11.10 5.57
N TRP A 64 3.95 10.69 5.21
CA TRP A 64 3.42 10.84 3.85
C TRP A 64 2.02 11.45 3.84
N GLU A 65 1.76 12.21 2.79
CA GLU A 65 0.48 12.81 2.49
C GLU A 65 -0.08 12.26 1.18
N ILE A 66 -1.39 11.98 1.19
CA ILE A 66 -2.14 11.61 -0.02
C ILE A 66 -2.95 12.84 -0.43
N GLU A 67 -2.67 13.38 -1.62
CA GLU A 67 -3.50 14.38 -2.29
C GLU A 67 -4.23 13.71 -3.46
N GLU A 68 -5.57 13.67 -3.40
CA GLU A 68 -6.39 13.04 -4.43
C GLU A 68 -7.54 13.94 -4.85
N THR A 69 -7.97 13.80 -6.10
CA THR A 69 -9.23 14.39 -6.56
C THR A 69 -10.42 13.65 -5.95
N LYS A 70 -11.57 14.33 -5.86
CA LYS A 70 -12.79 13.77 -5.27
C LYS A 70 -13.43 12.62 -6.08
N GLY A 71 -12.96 12.37 -7.31
CA GLY A 71 -13.52 11.35 -8.19
C GLY A 71 -13.13 9.92 -7.83
N TRP A 72 -12.09 9.73 -7.00
CA TRP A 72 -11.68 8.41 -6.54
C TRP A 72 -12.74 7.76 -5.64
N LYS A 73 -13.13 6.54 -6.00
CA LYS A 73 -14.02 5.70 -5.18
C LYS A 73 -13.15 4.74 -4.38
N SER A 74 -13.04 5.00 -3.08
CA SER A 74 -12.38 4.07 -2.16
C SER A 74 -13.32 2.95 -1.73
N GLU A 75 -12.82 1.71 -1.73
CA GLU A 75 -13.55 0.49 -1.48
C GLU A 75 -12.84 -0.37 -0.44
N HIS A 76 -13.59 -0.89 0.53
CA HIS A 76 -13.12 -1.80 1.56
C HIS A 76 -14.32 -2.49 2.23
N ALA A 77 -14.10 -3.63 2.88
CA ALA A 77 -15.16 -4.55 3.31
C ALA A 77 -16.20 -3.95 4.29
N GLN A 78 -15.80 -3.01 5.16
CA GLN A 78 -16.68 -2.34 6.11
C GLN A 78 -17.36 -1.07 5.56
N ARG A 79 -17.19 -0.75 4.27
CA ARG A 79 -17.89 0.35 3.61
C ARG A 79 -19.14 -0.18 2.93
N GLY A 80 -20.32 0.15 3.47
CA GLY A 80 -21.60 -0.33 2.94
C GLY A 80 -21.89 0.03 1.47
N SER A 81 -21.29 1.10 0.95
CA SER A 81 -21.43 1.53 -0.45
C SER A 81 -20.39 0.92 -1.41
N ALA A 82 -19.42 0.15 -0.90
CA ALA A 82 -18.37 -0.44 -1.73
C ALA A 82 -18.87 -1.66 -2.52
N ARG A 83 -18.20 -1.97 -3.63
CA ARG A 83 -18.37 -3.27 -4.30
C ARG A 83 -18.05 -4.40 -3.32
N LYS A 84 -18.78 -5.50 -3.46
CA LYS A 84 -18.62 -6.73 -2.69
C LYS A 84 -17.83 -7.80 -3.45
N ASP A 85 -16.97 -7.38 -4.37
CA ASP A 85 -16.11 -8.27 -5.16
C ASP A 85 -14.86 -8.73 -4.40
N GLY A 86 -14.55 -8.10 -3.26
CA GLY A 86 -13.42 -8.48 -2.41
C GLY A 86 -12.06 -8.03 -2.93
N PHE A 87 -11.98 -7.32 -4.06
CA PHE A 87 -10.73 -6.91 -4.70
C PHE A 87 -10.12 -5.69 -4.01
N TYR A 88 -9.55 -5.94 -2.82
CA TYR A 88 -9.07 -4.90 -1.91
C TYR A 88 -7.54 -4.90 -1.69
N GLY A 89 -6.79 -5.74 -2.42
CA GLY A 89 -5.33 -5.73 -2.38
C GLY A 89 -4.71 -6.12 -1.02
N LEU A 90 -3.47 -5.69 -0.77
CA LEU A 90 -2.72 -6.05 0.45
C LEU A 90 -3.32 -5.41 1.71
N LEU A 91 -3.69 -4.13 1.64
CA LEU A 91 -4.23 -3.35 2.77
C LEU A 91 -5.64 -3.77 3.18
N GLY A 92 -6.41 -4.37 2.26
CA GLY A 92 -7.85 -4.51 2.44
C GLY A 92 -8.64 -3.27 2.03
N ALA A 93 -8.04 -2.41 1.20
CA ALA A 93 -8.72 -1.32 0.51
C ALA A 93 -8.18 -1.10 -0.89
N SER A 94 -9.04 -0.64 -1.79
CA SER A 94 -8.69 -0.23 -3.15
C SER A 94 -9.32 1.11 -3.50
N GLY A 95 -8.79 1.76 -4.54
CA GLY A 95 -9.32 3.00 -5.10
C GLY A 95 -9.57 2.85 -6.58
N SER A 96 -10.73 3.28 -7.08
CA SER A 96 -11.04 3.23 -8.51
C SER A 96 -11.42 4.58 -9.11
N SER A 97 -11.08 4.77 -10.37
CA SER A 97 -11.51 5.89 -11.21
C SER A 97 -11.46 5.48 -12.69
N ASP A 98 -12.35 6.06 -13.48
CA ASP A 98 -12.43 5.93 -14.94
C ASP A 98 -12.24 7.29 -15.65
N SER A 99 -11.89 8.34 -14.90
CA SER A 99 -11.90 9.71 -15.38
C SER A 99 -10.49 10.26 -15.59
N LYS A 100 -10.22 10.77 -16.80
CA LYS A 100 -8.97 11.48 -17.12
C LYS A 100 -8.73 12.78 -16.33
N ARG A 101 -9.72 13.23 -15.56
CA ARG A 101 -9.62 14.42 -14.70
C ARG A 101 -9.13 14.08 -13.30
N ASP A 102 -9.09 12.80 -12.94
CA ASP A 102 -8.67 12.37 -11.62
C ASP A 102 -7.17 12.23 -11.50
N ARG A 103 -6.67 12.42 -10.28
CA ARG A 103 -5.29 12.12 -9.90
C ARG A 103 -5.24 11.72 -8.44
N THR A 104 -4.23 10.93 -8.10
CA THR A 104 -3.80 10.73 -6.71
C THR A 104 -2.30 10.89 -6.62
N LYS A 105 -1.82 11.54 -5.57
CA LYS A 105 -0.43 11.91 -5.36
C LYS A 105 0.02 11.56 -3.95
N LEU A 106 1.10 10.80 -3.86
CA LEU A 106 1.87 10.61 -2.64
C LEU A 106 2.96 11.68 -2.56
N LEU A 107 2.96 12.40 -1.45
CA LEU A 107 3.91 13.45 -1.15
C LEU A 107 4.63 13.12 0.15
N PRO A 108 5.97 13.15 0.18
CA PRO A 108 6.70 13.08 1.44
C PRO A 108 6.40 14.36 2.25
N ARG A 109 6.08 14.22 3.54
CA ARG A 109 5.80 15.36 4.43
C ARG A 109 7.06 16.13 4.81
N ASN A 110 8.18 15.44 4.85
CA ASN A 110 9.51 15.97 5.09
C ASN A 110 10.51 15.25 4.17
N GLY A 111 11.73 15.79 4.04
CA GLY A 111 12.81 15.15 3.28
C GLY A 111 13.53 14.03 4.04
N GLU A 112 12.97 13.53 5.15
CA GLU A 112 13.65 12.55 6.01
C GLU A 112 13.40 11.11 5.54
N THR A 113 12.27 10.84 4.90
CA THR A 113 11.97 9.50 4.37
C THR A 113 12.46 9.35 2.93
N VAL A 114 13.22 8.29 2.68
CA VAL A 114 13.85 8.03 1.40
C VAL A 114 13.58 6.60 0.94
N ALA A 115 13.55 6.39 -0.38
CA ALA A 115 13.43 5.09 -1.00
C ALA A 115 14.16 5.09 -2.35
N SER A 116 14.56 3.91 -2.81
CA SER A 116 15.18 3.71 -4.13
C SER A 116 14.50 2.60 -4.94
N ARG A 117 13.70 1.74 -4.29
CA ARG A 117 12.96 0.62 -4.90
C ARG A 117 11.46 0.84 -4.73
N PHE A 118 10.73 0.74 -5.83
CA PHE A 118 9.29 1.00 -5.85
C PHE A 118 8.55 -0.14 -6.55
N SER A 119 7.39 -0.51 -6.02
CA SER A 119 6.48 -1.45 -6.67
C SER A 119 5.04 -1.00 -6.50
N LEU A 120 4.41 -0.58 -7.59
CA LEU A 120 3.00 -0.16 -7.62
C LEU A 120 2.09 -1.36 -7.82
N PHE A 121 1.10 -1.50 -6.95
CA PHE A 121 0.16 -2.62 -6.91
C PHE A 121 -1.20 -2.15 -7.41
N TYR A 122 -1.75 -2.84 -8.41
CA TYR A 122 -3.04 -2.51 -9.04
C TYR A 122 -3.82 -3.77 -9.43
N LEU A 123 -5.10 -3.60 -9.76
CA LEU A 123 -5.94 -4.68 -10.26
C LEU A 123 -5.74 -4.80 -11.78
N SER A 124 -5.31 -5.98 -12.23
CA SER A 124 -5.53 -6.44 -13.60
C SER A 124 -7.01 -6.81 -13.74
N GLN A 125 -7.70 -6.32 -14.76
CA GLN A 125 -9.13 -6.57 -14.95
C GLN A 125 -9.54 -6.55 -16.43
N PRO A 126 -10.55 -7.33 -16.85
CA PRO A 126 -11.11 -7.21 -18.19
C PRO A 126 -11.62 -5.80 -18.46
N LYS A 127 -11.33 -5.24 -19.64
CA LYS A 127 -11.71 -3.87 -20.02
C LYS A 127 -11.14 -2.80 -19.08
N GLY A 128 -10.00 -3.09 -18.45
CA GLY A 128 -9.25 -2.13 -17.65
C GLY A 128 -8.81 -0.93 -18.48
N GLY A 129 -8.75 0.24 -17.83
CA GLY A 129 -8.15 1.42 -18.44
C GLY A 129 -6.64 1.41 -18.39
N SER A 130 -6.08 2.59 -18.61
CA SER A 130 -4.67 2.88 -18.37
C SER A 130 -4.50 3.99 -17.35
N PHE A 131 -3.36 4.01 -16.67
CA PHE A 131 -2.92 5.17 -15.89
C PHE A 131 -1.49 5.57 -16.26
N THR A 132 -1.17 6.84 -16.03
CA THR A 132 0.20 7.36 -16.18
C THR A 132 0.80 7.62 -14.81
N LEU A 133 1.99 7.09 -14.57
CA LEU A 133 2.83 7.41 -13.42
C LEU A 133 3.69 8.64 -13.73
N TYR A 134 3.72 9.57 -12.79
CA TYR A 134 4.67 10.66 -12.72
C TYR A 134 5.49 10.54 -11.45
N VAL A 135 6.79 10.81 -11.57
CA VAL A 135 7.72 10.90 -10.45
C VAL A 135 8.29 12.30 -10.46
N ASP A 136 8.15 13.02 -9.35
CA ASP A 136 8.62 14.40 -9.20
C ASP A 136 8.13 15.32 -10.32
N GLY A 137 6.87 15.13 -10.72
CA GLY A 137 6.22 15.88 -11.79
C GLY A 137 6.58 15.45 -13.20
N ASN A 138 7.58 14.58 -13.38
CA ASN A 138 8.01 14.07 -14.67
C ASN A 138 7.26 12.79 -15.03
N LYS A 139 6.74 12.71 -16.26
CA LYS A 139 6.05 11.52 -16.77
C LYS A 139 7.06 10.37 -16.88
N GLN A 140 6.78 9.26 -16.21
CA GLN A 140 7.64 8.07 -16.23
C GLN A 140 7.06 6.98 -17.14
N SER A 141 5.90 6.44 -16.80
CA SER A 141 5.35 5.24 -17.45
C SER A 141 3.86 5.37 -17.69
N LYS A 142 3.36 4.79 -18.78
CA LYS A 142 1.93 4.47 -18.97
C LYS A 142 1.74 2.98 -18.68
N VAL A 143 0.76 2.63 -17.86
CA VAL A 143 0.45 1.25 -17.48
C VAL A 143 -0.96 0.92 -17.93
N GLU A 144 -1.10 -0.20 -18.64
CA GLU A 144 -2.39 -0.76 -19.04
C GLU A 144 -2.84 -1.79 -18.00
N THR A 145 -4.15 -1.85 -17.71
CA THR A 145 -4.70 -2.78 -16.72
C THR A 145 -5.65 -3.82 -17.33
N ASP A 146 -5.85 -3.82 -18.65
CA ASP A 146 -6.63 -4.83 -19.36
C ASP A 146 -5.79 -6.04 -19.78
N PHE A 147 -5.85 -7.10 -18.99
CA PHE A 147 -5.24 -8.39 -19.34
C PHE A 147 -6.29 -9.49 -19.56
N GLY A 148 -7.57 -9.13 -19.71
CA GLY A 148 -8.65 -10.08 -19.99
C GLY A 148 -9.07 -10.97 -18.81
N ASN A 149 -8.42 -10.88 -17.65
CA ASN A 149 -8.81 -11.57 -16.42
C ASN A 149 -8.59 -10.69 -15.18
N TYR A 150 -9.36 -10.99 -14.12
CA TYR A 150 -9.10 -10.41 -12.80
C TYR A 150 -7.83 -11.02 -12.21
N GLY A 151 -6.97 -10.17 -11.64
CA GLY A 151 -5.71 -10.57 -11.05
C GLY A 151 -4.93 -9.38 -10.50
N THR A 152 -3.73 -9.62 -10.00
CA THR A 152 -2.86 -8.55 -9.48
C THR A 152 -1.85 -8.12 -10.55
N GLY A 153 -1.73 -6.82 -10.77
CA GLY A 153 -0.68 -6.22 -11.60
C GLY A 153 0.33 -5.47 -10.75
N TYR A 154 1.58 -5.45 -11.22
CA TYR A 154 2.71 -4.82 -10.55
C TYR A 154 3.54 -4.00 -11.54
N LEU A 155 3.88 -2.76 -11.16
CA LEU A 155 4.89 -1.96 -11.87
C LEU A 155 6.07 -1.72 -10.93
N ASP A 156 7.19 -2.38 -11.22
CA ASP A 156 8.45 -2.20 -10.51
C ASP A 156 9.34 -1.16 -11.20
N PHE A 157 9.96 -0.30 -10.41
CA PHE A 157 10.96 0.65 -10.90
C PHE A 157 11.93 1.04 -9.79
N THR A 158 13.07 1.62 -10.19
CA THR A 158 14.09 2.15 -9.27
C THR A 158 14.34 3.62 -9.57
N LEU A 159 14.75 4.34 -8.53
CA LEU A 159 15.20 5.73 -8.58
C LEU A 159 16.47 5.85 -7.75
N ASP A 160 17.23 6.94 -7.95
CA ASP A 160 18.28 7.30 -6.99
C ASP A 160 17.67 7.43 -5.59
N GLU A 161 18.41 7.05 -4.55
CA GLU A 161 17.85 7.10 -3.20
C GLU A 161 17.50 8.54 -2.79
N GLY A 162 16.21 8.77 -2.51
CA GLY A 162 15.73 10.09 -2.14
C GLY A 162 14.25 10.12 -1.77
N SER A 163 13.79 11.30 -1.38
CA SER A 163 12.37 11.57 -1.15
C SER A 163 11.69 11.91 -2.47
N HIS A 164 10.89 10.99 -2.99
CA HIS A 164 10.20 11.16 -4.27
C HIS A 164 8.70 11.32 -4.10
N SER A 165 8.12 12.24 -4.86
CA SER A 165 6.66 12.31 -5.02
C SER A 165 6.20 11.40 -6.15
N LEU A 166 5.11 10.67 -5.92
CA LEU A 166 4.51 9.78 -6.92
C LEU A 166 3.11 10.27 -7.23
N GLU A 167 2.79 10.45 -8.51
CA GLU A 167 1.45 10.85 -8.94
C GLU A 167 0.93 9.91 -10.01
N LEU A 168 -0.31 9.44 -9.84
CA LEU A 168 -0.99 8.59 -10.81
C LEU A 168 -2.20 9.33 -11.38
N ARG A 169 -2.33 9.30 -12.70
CA ARG A 169 -3.45 9.88 -13.45
C ARG A 169 -4.08 8.83 -14.36
N PRO A 170 -5.36 8.46 -14.18
CA PRO A 170 -6.07 7.68 -15.17
C PRO A 170 -6.07 8.37 -16.54
N VAL A 171 -6.00 7.60 -17.61
CA VAL A 171 -6.06 8.11 -18.99
C VAL A 171 -7.50 8.36 -19.43
N GLY A 172 -8.46 7.71 -18.78
CA GLY A 172 -9.90 7.82 -19.06
C GLY A 172 -10.38 6.97 -20.24
N ASP A 173 -9.63 5.91 -20.54
CA ASP A 173 -9.91 4.87 -21.55
C ASP A 173 -10.52 3.60 -20.93
N GLY A 174 -10.80 3.60 -19.63
CA GLY A 174 -11.42 2.52 -18.87
C GLY A 174 -11.26 2.74 -17.37
N GLU A 175 -11.91 1.91 -16.55
CA GLU A 175 -11.70 1.97 -15.09
C GLU A 175 -10.33 1.41 -14.73
N VAL A 176 -9.60 2.12 -13.89
CA VAL A 176 -8.40 1.62 -13.21
C VAL A 176 -8.71 1.45 -11.72
N ARG A 177 -8.17 0.38 -11.12
CA ARG A 177 -8.27 0.15 -9.68
C ARG A 177 -6.88 -0.04 -9.08
N LEU A 178 -6.53 0.85 -8.16
CA LEU A 178 -5.24 0.93 -7.48
C LEU A 178 -5.33 0.34 -6.07
N PHE A 179 -4.25 -0.27 -5.60
CA PHE A 179 -4.13 -0.74 -4.22
C PHE A 179 -3.18 0.14 -3.41
N GLY A 180 -1.91 0.19 -3.81
CA GLY A 180 -0.85 0.85 -3.05
C GLY A 180 0.49 0.84 -3.78
N VAL A 181 1.50 1.35 -3.12
CA VAL A 181 2.90 1.29 -3.53
C VAL A 181 3.73 0.74 -2.39
N VAL A 182 4.64 -0.18 -2.68
CA VAL A 182 5.72 -0.57 -1.78
C VAL A 182 6.92 0.31 -2.10
N MET A 183 7.49 0.93 -1.07
CA MET A 183 8.70 1.74 -1.16
C MET A 183 9.76 1.20 -0.20
N GLU A 184 10.88 0.76 -0.73
CA GLU A 184 12.00 0.21 0.03
C GLU A 184 13.31 0.90 -0.39
N ARG A 185 14.32 0.82 0.46
CA ARG A 185 15.70 1.22 0.16
C ARG A 185 16.49 0.01 -0.35
N ASP A 186 17.61 0.20 -1.06
CA ASP A 186 18.46 -0.94 -1.46
C ASP A 186 19.26 -1.52 -0.28
N GLN A 187 19.53 -0.73 0.76
CA GLN A 187 20.28 -1.19 1.93
C GLN A 187 19.49 -2.21 2.77
N PRO A 188 20.16 -3.18 3.44
CA PRO A 188 19.52 -4.06 4.42
C PRO A 188 18.78 -3.29 5.52
N GLY A 189 17.70 -3.88 6.06
CA GLY A 189 16.97 -3.26 7.16
C GLY A 189 15.57 -3.81 7.38
N VAL A 190 14.86 -3.17 8.30
CA VAL A 190 13.47 -3.52 8.65
C VAL A 190 12.50 -2.60 7.91
N VAL A 191 11.42 -3.20 7.42
CA VAL A 191 10.27 -2.52 6.83
C VAL A 191 9.03 -2.87 7.63
N VAL A 192 8.24 -1.87 8.01
CA VAL A 192 7.00 -2.08 8.76
C VAL A 192 5.84 -1.46 7.99
N ASP A 193 5.00 -2.33 7.42
CA ASP A 193 3.82 -1.94 6.67
C ASP A 193 2.63 -1.72 7.62
N THR A 194 2.07 -0.52 7.58
CA THR A 194 0.90 -0.15 8.37
C THR A 194 -0.38 -0.40 7.59
N LEU A 195 -1.02 -1.53 7.85
CA LEU A 195 -2.19 -2.03 7.12
C LEU A 195 -3.47 -1.88 7.94
N GLY A 196 -3.74 -0.64 8.37
CA GLY A 196 -4.85 -0.33 9.26
C GLY A 196 -6.04 0.31 8.56
N ILE A 197 -7.26 -0.14 8.87
CA ILE A 197 -8.48 0.54 8.44
C ILE A 197 -9.42 0.77 9.62
N ALA A 198 -9.69 2.03 9.93
CA ALA A 198 -10.55 2.42 11.05
C ALA A 198 -11.94 1.79 10.94
N GLY A 199 -12.47 1.36 12.09
CA GLY A 199 -13.78 0.70 12.21
C GLY A 199 -13.84 -0.73 11.68
N THR A 200 -12.74 -1.30 11.18
CA THR A 200 -12.72 -2.68 10.69
C THR A 200 -12.58 -3.70 11.82
N ARG A 201 -13.08 -4.91 11.59
CA ARG A 201 -12.90 -6.11 12.43
C ARG A 201 -12.01 -7.14 11.69
N ALA A 202 -11.42 -8.07 12.42
CA ALA A 202 -10.72 -9.20 11.83
C ALA A 202 -11.62 -10.01 10.88
N SER A 203 -12.90 -10.20 11.24
CA SER A 203 -13.88 -10.91 10.42
C SER A 203 -14.15 -10.25 9.07
N ASN A 204 -13.87 -8.94 8.92
CA ASN A 204 -14.03 -8.27 7.63
C ASN A 204 -13.05 -8.80 6.57
N MET A 205 -11.91 -9.40 6.97
CA MET A 205 -10.97 -10.06 6.06
C MET A 205 -11.60 -11.25 5.34
N LEU A 206 -12.64 -11.87 5.89
CA LEU A 206 -13.37 -12.97 5.23
C LEU A 206 -14.12 -12.52 3.96
N ASN A 207 -14.26 -11.21 3.73
CA ASN A 207 -14.85 -10.65 2.51
C ASN A 207 -13.79 -10.29 1.46
N TRP A 208 -12.50 -10.51 1.74
CA TRP A 208 -11.44 -10.22 0.79
C TRP A 208 -11.32 -11.39 -0.17
N ASP A 209 -11.14 -11.09 -1.45
CA ASP A 209 -10.87 -12.12 -2.43
C ASP A 209 -9.52 -12.78 -2.12
N GLU A 210 -9.54 -14.10 -1.91
CA GLU A 210 -8.36 -14.87 -1.52
C GLU A 210 -7.26 -14.81 -2.58
N GLY A 211 -7.62 -14.83 -3.86
CA GLY A 211 -6.66 -14.77 -4.96
C GLY A 211 -5.93 -13.44 -5.00
N ILE A 212 -6.66 -12.34 -4.97
CA ILE A 212 -6.09 -10.98 -4.96
C ILE A 212 -5.27 -10.76 -3.70
N TRP A 213 -5.78 -11.07 -2.51
CA TRP A 213 -5.03 -10.85 -1.27
C TRP A 213 -3.78 -11.73 -1.20
N SER A 214 -3.90 -13.04 -1.44
CA SER A 214 -2.77 -13.97 -1.31
C SER A 214 -1.68 -13.74 -2.36
N ASN A 215 -2.02 -13.29 -3.58
CA ASN A 215 -1.03 -12.88 -4.57
C ASN A 215 -0.25 -11.65 -4.11
N ASN A 216 -0.92 -10.64 -3.56
CA ASN A 216 -0.24 -9.48 -2.99
C ASN A 216 0.61 -9.84 -1.76
N LEU A 217 0.14 -10.76 -0.91
CA LEU A 217 0.90 -11.25 0.25
C LEU A 217 2.16 -11.99 -0.20
N ARG A 218 2.06 -12.90 -1.18
CA ARG A 218 3.20 -13.60 -1.78
C ARG A 218 4.17 -12.64 -2.46
N ARG A 219 3.65 -11.63 -3.18
CA ARG A 219 4.50 -10.59 -3.80
C ARG A 219 5.24 -9.79 -2.75
N ARG A 220 4.59 -9.49 -1.63
CA ARG A 220 5.14 -8.71 -0.53
C ARG A 220 6.22 -9.45 0.24
N ASP A 221 6.11 -10.77 0.33
CA ASP A 221 7.04 -11.70 0.97
C ASP A 221 7.39 -11.31 2.43
N PRO A 222 6.40 -11.35 3.35
CA PRO A 222 6.59 -10.91 4.72
C PRO A 222 7.21 -11.98 5.63
N ASP A 223 8.09 -11.55 6.55
CA ASP A 223 8.69 -12.41 7.58
C ASP A 223 7.82 -12.50 8.85
N LEU A 224 6.96 -11.51 9.07
CA LEU A 224 6.06 -11.44 10.22
C LEU A 224 4.76 -10.76 9.84
N ILE A 225 3.65 -11.37 10.25
CA ILE A 225 2.30 -10.78 10.15
C ILE A 225 1.77 -10.62 11.57
N ILE A 226 1.36 -9.39 11.91
CA ILE A 226 0.73 -9.03 13.17
C ILE A 226 -0.74 -8.68 12.88
N LEU A 227 -1.65 -9.30 13.62
CA LEU A 227 -3.09 -9.02 13.56
C LEU A 227 -3.51 -8.26 14.82
N ALA A 228 -3.55 -6.93 14.74
CA ALA A 228 -3.89 -6.01 15.84
C ALA A 228 -5.37 -5.58 15.78
N TYR A 229 -6.26 -6.55 16.03
CA TYR A 229 -7.72 -6.37 16.11
C TYR A 229 -8.24 -6.61 17.54
N GLY A 230 -9.55 -6.52 17.74
CA GLY A 230 -10.21 -6.85 19.01
C GLY A 230 -10.99 -5.70 19.63
N THR A 231 -10.61 -4.44 19.38
CA THR A 231 -11.29 -3.28 19.98
C THR A 231 -12.73 -3.12 19.48
N ASN A 232 -12.99 -3.35 18.19
CA ASN A 232 -14.33 -3.20 17.60
C ASN A 232 -15.21 -4.43 17.82
N GLU A 233 -14.58 -5.59 18.01
CA GLU A 233 -15.21 -6.86 18.36
C GLU A 233 -15.66 -6.90 19.82
N ALA A 234 -14.91 -6.28 20.72
CA ALA A 234 -15.23 -6.23 22.15
C ALA A 234 -16.51 -5.42 22.48
N THR A 235 -17.05 -4.70 21.50
CA THR A 235 -18.28 -3.90 21.63
C THR A 235 -19.44 -4.45 20.80
N ASP A 236 -19.32 -5.68 20.26
CA ASP A 236 -20.41 -6.39 19.58
C ASP A 236 -21.46 -6.94 20.56
#